data_AF-A0A1H6KL61-F1
#
_entry.id   AF-A0A1H6KL61-F1
#
_cell.length_a   1.000
_cell.length_b   1.000
_cell.length_c   1.000
_cell.angle_alpha   90.00
_cell.angle_beta   90.00
_cell.angle_gamma   90.00
#
_symmetry.space_group_name_H-M   'P 1'
#
loop_
_entity.id
_entity.type
_entity.pdbx_description
1 polymer ?
#
loop_
_entity_poly.entity_id
_entity_poly.type
_entity_poly.pdbx_seq_one_letter_code
_entity_poly.pdbx_strand_id
1 'polypeptide(L)'
;MRFFKTVQNLFGSDKNFFDKEATIKEYFDLVPEQDRKEVSSYEELYEEALKVVEKQDFEENVQEQGDYFHILTGNESTIAVLIGILAFAVSREVDEHGTDLEKAIDRVLPKGYDTNNPFDVKEGLGHRIFGHDPALFGLKNIPADMPIKVKIEDGKRSVIKIGEFLGVGTDGKVSMWDLIWKFYGNNDNKISGVVNCLKHTIVHFAKDLLTPAGLPLPLTTLFEKYKYYENLNAHGIMYKNSLMQKLDNMGIKMKASDFAAFFLIETFLAIYCKANNMDVSSKRDMKLIAMGTCISMQMAVIALSKELHIGKKGTPKMTAGGKLNPILSLAFLKLTFQEMNSVYKARKDVNRNYDKIGKEVATE
;
A
#
# COMPACT_ATOMS: atom_id res chain seq x y z
N MET A 1 -21.03 -9.03 29.89
CA MET A 1 -20.13 -10.22 29.90
C MET A 1 -19.09 -10.24 28.76
N ARG A 2 -19.36 -9.70 27.56
CA ARG A 2 -18.36 -9.61 26.45
C ARG A 2 -17.49 -8.32 26.48
N PHE A 3 -17.97 -7.26 27.13
CA PHE A 3 -17.24 -6.00 27.32
C PHE A 3 -15.99 -6.19 28.19
N PHE A 4 -16.13 -6.97 29.27
CA PHE A 4 -15.04 -7.33 30.19
C PHE A 4 -13.87 -8.00 29.52
N LYS A 5 -14.15 -8.92 28.59
CA LYS A 5 -13.12 -9.61 27.82
C LYS A 5 -12.30 -8.67 26.95
N THR A 6 -12.90 -7.55 26.54
CA THR A 6 -12.30 -6.61 25.59
C THR A 6 -11.31 -5.66 26.26
N VAL A 7 -11.65 -5.16 27.46
CA VAL A 7 -10.73 -4.35 28.27
C VAL A 7 -9.59 -5.21 28.82
N GLN A 8 -9.89 -6.42 29.28
CA GLN A 8 -8.89 -7.41 29.72
C GLN A 8 -7.90 -7.80 28.61
N ASN A 9 -8.33 -7.90 27.35
CA ASN A 9 -7.42 -8.26 26.27
C ASN A 9 -6.50 -7.12 25.81
N LEU A 10 -6.83 -5.85 26.12
CA LEU A 10 -6.06 -4.67 25.71
C LEU A 10 -4.97 -4.27 26.72
N PHE A 11 -5.19 -4.50 28.02
CA PHE A 11 -4.22 -4.15 29.08
C PHE A 11 -3.75 -5.35 29.93
N GLY A 12 -4.10 -6.58 29.53
CA GLY A 12 -3.77 -7.82 30.24
C GLY A 12 -4.95 -8.35 31.05
N SER A 13 -5.13 -9.67 31.13
CA SER A 13 -6.33 -10.30 31.70
C SER A 13 -6.38 -10.31 33.23
N ASP A 14 -5.68 -9.40 33.90
CA ASP A 14 -5.61 -9.37 35.35
C ASP A 14 -6.80 -8.60 35.93
N LYS A 15 -7.83 -9.33 36.35
CA LYS A 15 -9.02 -8.74 37.00
C LYS A 15 -8.64 -7.88 38.21
N ASN A 16 -7.61 -8.28 38.97
CA ASN A 16 -7.17 -7.50 40.12
C ASN A 16 -6.59 -6.15 39.72
N PHE A 17 -5.92 -6.05 38.58
CA PHE A 17 -5.38 -4.79 38.10
C PHE A 17 -6.50 -3.77 37.78
N PHE A 18 -7.56 -4.18 37.08
CA PHE A 18 -8.64 -3.26 36.72
C PHE A 18 -9.52 -2.87 37.90
N ASP A 19 -9.80 -3.78 38.83
CA ASP A 19 -10.51 -3.43 40.06
C ASP A 19 -9.71 -2.40 40.88
N LYS A 20 -8.37 -2.52 40.89
CA LYS A 20 -7.48 -1.53 41.53
C LYS A 20 -7.55 -0.17 40.84
N GLU A 21 -7.46 -0.14 39.52
CA GLU A 21 -7.59 1.10 38.73
C GLU A 21 -8.95 1.77 38.91
N ALA A 22 -10.04 1.00 38.90
CA ALA A 22 -11.38 1.51 39.14
C ALA A 22 -11.51 2.15 40.53
N THR A 23 -10.96 1.49 41.55
CA THR A 23 -10.98 1.96 42.94
C THR A 23 -10.14 3.24 43.12
N ILE A 24 -8.93 3.29 42.53
CA ILE A 24 -8.08 4.49 42.57
C ILE A 24 -8.75 5.67 41.86
N LYS A 25 -9.43 5.41 40.75
CA LYS A 25 -10.12 6.45 40.00
C LYS A 25 -11.29 7.04 40.78
N GLU A 26 -12.10 6.20 41.41
CA GLU A 26 -13.21 6.66 42.28
C GLU A 26 -12.69 7.53 43.43
N TYR A 27 -11.56 7.14 44.03
CA TYR A 27 -10.86 7.96 45.02
C TYR A 27 -10.43 9.33 44.47
N PHE A 28 -9.92 9.39 43.24
CA PHE A 28 -9.55 10.66 42.60
C PHE A 28 -10.73 11.55 42.25
N ASP A 29 -11.88 10.96 41.94
CA ASP A 29 -13.11 11.71 41.65
C ASP A 29 -13.71 12.32 42.93
N LEU A 30 -13.56 11.64 44.07
CA LEU A 30 -14.02 12.11 45.38
C LEU A 30 -13.03 13.03 46.12
N VAL A 31 -11.72 12.82 45.94
CA VAL A 31 -10.67 13.59 46.65
C VAL A 31 -9.95 14.53 45.69
N PRO A 32 -10.09 15.87 45.88
CA PRO A 32 -9.40 16.87 45.08
C PRO A 32 -7.88 16.75 45.18
N GLU A 33 -7.16 17.08 44.11
CA GLU A 33 -5.71 16.87 43.98
C GLU A 33 -4.88 17.46 45.13
N GLN A 34 -5.31 18.61 45.67
CA GLN A 34 -4.66 19.30 46.80
C GLN A 34 -4.79 18.56 48.15
N ASP A 35 -5.76 17.67 48.29
CA ASP A 35 -6.08 16.93 49.51
C ASP A 35 -5.64 15.45 49.42
N ARG A 36 -5.07 15.05 48.27
CA ARG A 36 -4.55 13.70 48.06
C ARG A 36 -3.23 13.54 48.80
N LYS A 37 -3.11 12.44 49.52
CA LYS A 37 -1.87 12.05 50.19
C LYS A 37 -0.81 11.68 49.16
N GLU A 38 0.39 12.23 49.29
CA GLU A 38 1.54 11.79 48.50
C GLU A 38 1.91 10.34 48.89
N VAL A 39 1.98 9.48 47.89
CA VAL A 39 2.31 8.06 48.02
C VAL A 39 3.45 7.70 47.07
N SER A 40 4.26 6.73 47.46
CA SER A 40 5.53 6.43 46.77
C SER A 40 5.42 5.28 45.78
N SER A 41 4.30 4.54 45.79
CA SER A 41 4.07 3.41 44.90
C SER A 41 2.60 3.23 44.53
N TYR A 42 2.37 2.48 43.46
CA TYR A 42 1.03 2.13 42.97
C TYR A 42 0.19 1.35 44.01
N GLU A 43 0.83 0.48 44.80
CA GLU A 43 0.10 -0.31 45.80
C GLU A 43 -0.24 0.49 47.05
N GLU A 44 0.62 1.43 47.46
CA GLU A 44 0.27 2.40 48.50
C GLU A 44 -0.90 3.31 48.07
N LEU A 45 -0.95 3.68 46.79
CA LEU A 45 -2.05 4.46 46.24
C LEU A 45 -3.38 3.69 46.30
N TYR A 46 -3.36 2.40 45.95
CA TYR A 46 -4.54 1.55 46.05
C TYR A 46 -5.00 1.32 47.50
N GLU A 47 -4.07 1.09 48.43
CA GLU A 47 -4.39 0.96 49.86
C GLU A 47 -4.95 2.25 50.45
N GLU A 48 -4.47 3.42 50.01
CA GLU A 48 -5.02 4.70 50.43
C GLU A 48 -6.42 4.93 49.84
N ALA A 49 -6.63 4.59 48.58
CA ALA A 49 -7.96 4.65 47.95
C ALA A 49 -8.99 3.81 48.73
N LEU A 50 -8.64 2.57 49.11
CA LEU A 50 -9.53 1.68 49.88
C LEU A 50 -9.92 2.19 51.27
N LYS A 51 -9.22 3.19 51.83
CA LYS A 51 -9.62 3.82 53.11
C LYS A 51 -10.74 4.83 52.95
N VAL A 52 -10.94 5.32 51.73
CA VAL A 52 -11.86 6.42 51.42
C VAL A 52 -13.03 5.94 50.58
N VAL A 53 -12.80 5.01 49.66
CA VAL A 53 -13.82 4.45 48.77
C VAL A 53 -13.92 2.93 48.93
N GLU A 54 -15.13 2.41 48.76
CA GLU A 54 -15.32 0.97 48.70
C GLU A 54 -14.65 0.38 47.46
N LYS A 55 -14.18 -0.87 47.57
CA LYS A 55 -13.55 -1.58 46.45
C LYS A 55 -14.53 -1.62 45.27
N GLN A 56 -14.10 -1.07 44.15
CA GLN A 56 -14.86 -1.05 42.91
C GLN A 56 -14.67 -2.35 42.14
N ASP A 57 -15.74 -2.94 41.62
CA ASP A 57 -15.66 -3.98 40.59
C ASP A 57 -15.69 -3.27 39.23
N PHE A 58 -14.56 -3.33 38.50
CA PHE A 58 -14.47 -2.70 37.19
C PHE A 58 -15.54 -3.25 36.26
N GLU A 59 -15.93 -4.52 36.44
CA GLU A 59 -16.94 -5.15 35.61
C GLU A 59 -18.33 -4.51 35.84
N GLU A 60 -18.73 -4.35 37.09
CA GLU A 60 -20.03 -3.76 37.42
C GLU A 60 -20.16 -2.31 36.90
N ASN A 61 -19.07 -1.54 36.98
CA ASN A 61 -19.03 -0.13 36.58
C ASN A 61 -19.16 0.12 35.07
N VAL A 62 -19.03 -0.91 34.23
CA VAL A 62 -19.13 -0.80 32.76
C VAL A 62 -20.17 -1.72 32.16
N GLN A 63 -21.02 -2.36 32.98
CA GLN A 63 -22.01 -3.31 32.51
C GLN A 63 -23.03 -2.72 31.52
N GLU A 64 -23.31 -1.41 31.62
CA GLU A 64 -24.22 -0.69 30.73
C GLU A 64 -23.52 -0.12 29.47
N GLN A 65 -22.19 -0.17 29.41
CA GLN A 65 -21.43 0.26 28.24
C GLN A 65 -21.42 -0.89 27.21
N GLY A 66 -22.13 -0.70 26.10
CA GLY A 66 -22.23 -1.71 25.03
C GLY A 66 -20.86 -2.09 24.40
N ASP A 67 -20.76 -3.32 23.89
CA ASP A 67 -19.56 -3.87 23.25
C ASP A 67 -19.11 -3.03 22.05
N TYR A 68 -17.92 -2.42 22.13
CA TYR A 68 -17.37 -1.57 21.08
C TYR A 68 -16.52 -2.32 20.04
N PHE A 69 -16.05 -3.53 20.34
CA PHE A 69 -15.18 -4.31 19.46
C PHE A 69 -15.78 -5.70 19.20
N HIS A 70 -16.05 -6.02 17.94
CA HIS A 70 -16.37 -7.38 17.57
C HIS A 70 -15.07 -8.22 17.64
N ILE A 71 -15.00 -9.12 18.60
CA ILE A 71 -13.90 -10.10 18.66
C ILE A 71 -14.14 -11.12 17.55
N LEU A 72 -13.23 -11.20 16.58
CA LEU A 72 -13.27 -12.25 15.56
C LEU A 72 -13.25 -13.62 16.22
N THR A 73 -14.11 -14.50 15.75
CA THR A 73 -14.06 -15.92 16.11
C THR A 73 -12.79 -16.58 15.57
N GLY A 74 -12.41 -17.72 16.14
CA GLY A 74 -11.27 -18.50 15.66
C GLY A 74 -11.44 -18.93 14.19
N ASN A 75 -12.67 -19.21 13.77
CA ASN A 75 -12.99 -19.56 12.38
C ASN A 75 -12.80 -18.37 11.43
N GLU A 76 -13.29 -17.18 11.79
CA GLU A 76 -13.12 -15.96 10.97
C GLU A 76 -11.64 -15.59 10.83
N SER A 77 -10.88 -15.67 11.93
CA SER A 77 -9.43 -15.44 11.91
C SER A 77 -8.71 -16.46 11.01
N THR A 78 -9.10 -17.73 11.08
CA THR A 78 -8.52 -18.80 10.26
C THR A 78 -8.82 -18.59 8.78
N ILE A 79 -10.06 -18.22 8.44
CA ILE A 79 -10.46 -17.94 7.04
C ILE A 79 -9.68 -16.74 6.49
N ALA A 80 -9.49 -15.69 7.28
CA ALA A 80 -8.67 -14.55 6.87
C ALA A 80 -7.22 -14.96 6.59
N VAL A 81 -6.61 -15.80 7.45
CA VAL A 81 -5.26 -16.34 7.23
C VAL A 81 -5.22 -17.19 5.95
N LEU A 82 -6.17 -18.09 5.73
CA LEU A 82 -6.23 -18.93 4.53
C LEU A 82 -6.36 -18.10 3.24
N ILE A 83 -7.17 -17.04 3.27
CA ILE A 83 -7.28 -16.10 2.14
C ILE A 83 -5.94 -15.39 1.90
N GLY A 84 -5.23 -14.99 2.96
CA GLY A 84 -3.89 -14.40 2.85
C GLY A 84 -2.86 -15.36 2.23
N ILE A 85 -2.87 -16.63 2.64
CA ILE A 85 -2.02 -17.69 2.07
C ILE A 85 -2.34 -17.89 0.58
N LEU A 86 -3.62 -17.97 0.23
CA LEU A 86 -4.06 -18.14 -1.15
C LEU A 86 -3.66 -16.94 -2.02
N ALA A 87 -3.80 -15.72 -1.50
CA ALA A 87 -3.37 -14.50 -2.19
C ALA A 87 -1.86 -14.50 -2.47
N PHE A 88 -1.06 -14.96 -1.51
CA PHE A 88 0.38 -15.16 -1.71
C PHE A 88 0.67 -16.21 -2.80
N ALA A 89 -0.01 -17.35 -2.78
CA ALA A 89 0.16 -18.40 -3.79
C ALA A 89 -0.15 -17.86 -5.20
N VAL A 90 -1.27 -17.14 -5.36
CA VAL A 90 -1.62 -16.51 -6.64
C VAL A 90 -0.60 -15.44 -7.05
N SER A 91 -0.14 -14.61 -6.13
CA SER A 91 0.92 -13.63 -6.39
C SER A 91 2.19 -14.30 -6.94
N ARG A 92 2.58 -15.44 -6.37
CA ARG A 92 3.74 -16.20 -6.81
C ARG A 92 3.53 -16.77 -8.21
N GLU A 93 2.39 -17.39 -8.49
CA GLU A 93 2.07 -17.95 -9.82
C GLU A 93 2.07 -16.86 -10.90
N VAL A 94 1.48 -15.69 -10.62
CA VAL A 94 1.50 -14.56 -11.56
C VAL A 94 2.93 -14.06 -11.81
N ASP A 95 3.78 -14.05 -10.80
CA ASP A 95 5.20 -13.68 -10.97
C ASP A 95 5.99 -14.73 -11.75
N GLU A 96 5.74 -16.01 -11.50
CA GLU A 96 6.43 -17.15 -12.12
C GLU A 96 6.07 -17.27 -13.62
N HIS A 97 4.81 -17.03 -13.96
CA HIS A 97 4.28 -17.09 -15.33
C HIS A 97 4.16 -15.74 -16.04
N GLY A 98 4.71 -14.66 -15.46
CA GLY A 98 4.56 -13.29 -15.99
C GLY A 98 4.96 -13.14 -17.47
N THR A 99 6.06 -13.78 -17.90
CA THR A 99 6.50 -13.74 -19.31
C THR A 99 5.53 -14.44 -20.26
N ASP A 100 4.87 -15.52 -19.81
CA ASP A 100 3.91 -16.24 -20.64
C ASP A 100 2.59 -15.48 -20.75
N LEU A 101 2.18 -14.81 -19.66
CA LEU A 101 1.04 -13.91 -19.63
C LEU A 101 1.27 -12.69 -20.54
N GLU A 102 2.47 -12.10 -20.53
CA GLU A 102 2.86 -11.00 -21.42
C GLU A 102 2.75 -11.44 -22.89
N LYS A 103 3.29 -12.61 -23.23
CA LYS A 103 3.17 -13.19 -24.59
C LYS A 103 1.72 -13.50 -24.98
N ALA A 104 0.88 -13.87 -24.02
CA ALA A 104 -0.54 -14.10 -24.29
C ALA A 104 -1.27 -12.80 -24.67
N ILE A 105 -0.90 -11.67 -24.05
CA ILE A 105 -1.37 -10.34 -24.45
C ILE A 105 -0.91 -10.03 -25.88
N ASP A 106 0.37 -10.26 -26.19
CA ASP A 106 0.90 -9.98 -27.54
C ASP A 106 0.20 -10.80 -28.65
N ARG A 107 -0.26 -12.01 -28.34
CA ARG A 107 -0.97 -12.88 -29.31
C ARG A 107 -2.36 -12.36 -29.69
N VAL A 108 -3.02 -11.62 -28.80
CA VAL A 108 -4.38 -11.09 -29.06
C VAL A 108 -4.35 -9.68 -29.65
N LEU A 109 -3.18 -9.03 -29.68
CA LEU A 109 -3.00 -7.71 -30.26
C LEU A 109 -2.73 -7.78 -31.78
N PRO A 110 -3.10 -6.75 -32.56
CA PRO A 110 -2.73 -6.64 -33.96
C PRO A 110 -1.21 -6.72 -34.16
N LYS A 111 -0.77 -7.33 -35.26
CA LYS A 111 0.67 -7.37 -35.60
C LYS A 111 1.23 -5.95 -35.68
N GLY A 112 2.29 -5.68 -34.91
CA GLY A 112 2.94 -4.38 -34.89
C GLY A 112 2.35 -3.34 -33.93
N TYR A 113 1.31 -3.70 -33.14
CA TYR A 113 0.63 -2.79 -32.20
C TYR A 113 1.60 -2.02 -31.27
N ASP A 114 2.72 -2.65 -30.92
CA ASP A 114 3.71 -2.13 -29.97
C ASP A 114 5.10 -1.90 -30.59
N THR A 115 5.21 -1.83 -31.92
CA THR A 115 6.53 -1.82 -32.60
C THR A 115 7.23 -0.46 -32.66
N ASN A 116 6.50 0.64 -32.48
CA ASN A 116 7.00 2.02 -32.51
C ASN A 116 6.61 2.75 -31.23
N ASN A 117 6.79 2.09 -30.10
CA ASN A 117 6.33 2.59 -28.83
C ASN A 117 7.31 3.66 -28.27
N PRO A 118 6.87 4.89 -27.95
CA PRO A 118 7.73 5.91 -27.34
C PRO A 118 8.35 5.49 -26.00
N PHE A 119 7.78 4.49 -25.33
CA PHE A 119 8.32 3.83 -24.14
C PHE A 119 9.49 2.87 -24.47
N ASP A 120 9.47 2.21 -25.64
CA ASP A 120 10.44 1.19 -26.08
C ASP A 120 11.40 1.66 -27.17
N VAL A 121 11.31 2.92 -27.57
CA VAL A 121 12.20 3.62 -28.52
C VAL A 121 13.65 3.73 -27.99
N LYS A 122 14.02 3.04 -26.90
CA LYS A 122 15.31 3.19 -26.21
C LYS A 122 15.91 1.84 -25.81
N GLU A 123 17.21 1.70 -26.04
CA GLU A 123 18.03 0.58 -25.57
C GLU A 123 19.02 1.12 -24.53
N GLY A 124 19.17 0.45 -23.38
CA GLY A 124 20.19 0.78 -22.37
C GLY A 124 19.71 0.83 -20.90
N LEU A 125 20.62 1.20 -20.00
CA LEU A 125 20.37 1.40 -18.57
C LEU A 125 19.34 2.52 -18.35
N GLY A 126 18.21 2.20 -17.69
CA GLY A 126 17.16 3.17 -17.37
C GLY A 126 16.07 3.37 -18.44
N HIS A 127 16.06 2.58 -19.52
CA HIS A 127 15.02 2.69 -20.58
C HIS A 127 13.59 2.54 -20.03
N ARG A 128 13.39 1.64 -19.05
CA ARG A 128 12.10 1.38 -18.40
C ARG A 128 11.61 2.47 -17.45
N ILE A 129 12.39 3.52 -17.23
CA ILE A 129 12.05 4.62 -16.32
C ILE A 129 11.52 5.83 -17.11
N PHE A 130 11.77 5.87 -18.42
CA PHE A 130 11.38 7.00 -19.26
C PHE A 130 9.86 6.99 -19.51
N GLY A 131 9.11 7.85 -18.80
CA GLY A 131 7.66 8.00 -18.98
C GLY A 131 6.79 6.91 -18.38
N HIS A 132 7.38 5.92 -17.71
CA HIS A 132 6.66 4.78 -17.13
C HIS A 132 6.01 5.08 -15.77
N ASP A 133 6.14 6.31 -15.25
CA ASP A 133 5.42 6.78 -14.06
C ASP A 133 3.98 7.16 -14.45
N PRO A 134 2.99 6.33 -14.12
CA PRO A 134 1.62 6.51 -14.59
C PRO A 134 0.97 7.79 -14.04
N ALA A 135 1.48 8.37 -12.96
CA ALA A 135 0.94 9.61 -12.41
C ALA A 135 1.55 10.87 -13.02
N LEU A 136 2.71 10.75 -13.69
CA LEU A 136 3.46 11.89 -14.21
C LEU A 136 3.57 11.92 -15.74
N PHE A 137 3.08 10.90 -16.45
CA PHE A 137 3.20 10.80 -17.91
C PHE A 137 2.63 12.00 -18.68
N GLY A 138 1.61 12.68 -18.15
CA GLY A 138 1.03 13.89 -18.73
C GLY A 138 1.76 15.19 -18.41
N LEU A 139 2.74 15.18 -17.49
CA LEU A 139 3.46 16.41 -17.13
C LEU A 139 4.53 16.75 -18.16
N LYS A 140 4.64 18.05 -18.49
CA LYS A 140 5.69 18.57 -19.36
C LYS A 140 7.03 18.69 -18.62
N ASN A 141 7.66 17.56 -18.37
CA ASN A 141 8.92 17.47 -17.63
C ASN A 141 10.10 16.97 -18.48
N ILE A 142 9.86 16.53 -19.72
CA ILE A 142 10.88 15.96 -20.62
C ILE A 142 11.49 17.10 -21.45
N PRO A 143 12.82 17.31 -21.41
CA PRO A 143 13.50 18.28 -22.29
C PRO A 143 13.25 17.98 -23.78
N ALA A 144 12.87 19.01 -24.55
CA ALA A 144 12.57 18.88 -25.98
C ALA A 144 13.82 18.63 -26.84
N ASP A 145 15.00 19.04 -26.37
CA ASP A 145 16.29 18.80 -27.02
C ASP A 145 16.81 17.36 -26.88
N MET A 146 16.11 16.52 -26.10
CA MET A 146 16.52 15.14 -25.87
C MET A 146 16.40 14.30 -27.14
N PRO A 147 17.41 13.49 -27.50
CA PRO A 147 17.31 12.56 -28.63
C PRO A 147 16.37 11.36 -28.35
N ILE A 148 15.76 10.83 -29.42
CA ILE A 148 14.96 9.58 -29.45
C ILE A 148 15.28 8.76 -30.70
N LYS A 149 15.24 7.42 -30.62
CA LYS A 149 15.44 6.52 -31.77
C LYS A 149 14.12 6.20 -32.46
N VAL A 150 13.77 6.93 -33.51
CA VAL A 150 12.55 6.68 -34.27
C VAL A 150 12.83 5.68 -35.40
N LYS A 151 11.93 4.72 -35.62
CA LYS A 151 11.98 3.87 -36.82
C LYS A 151 11.38 4.64 -37.99
N ILE A 152 12.17 4.94 -39.01
CA ILE A 152 11.71 5.57 -40.26
C ILE A 152 11.16 4.48 -41.19
N GLU A 153 10.32 4.86 -42.15
CA GLU A 153 9.64 4.01 -43.15
C GLU A 153 10.54 2.97 -43.84
N ASP A 154 11.85 3.20 -43.95
CA ASP A 154 12.84 2.26 -44.52
C ASP A 154 13.36 1.18 -43.53
N GLY A 155 12.78 1.07 -42.34
CA GLY A 155 13.23 0.15 -41.30
C GLY A 155 14.55 0.55 -40.62
N LYS A 156 15.18 1.66 -41.06
CA LYS A 156 16.34 2.27 -40.40
C LYS A 156 15.88 3.09 -39.17
N ARG A 157 16.62 2.96 -38.08
CA ARG A 157 16.42 3.78 -36.87
C ARG A 157 17.27 5.05 -36.97
N SER A 158 16.65 6.21 -36.84
CA SER A 158 17.33 7.50 -36.78
C SER A 158 17.24 8.09 -35.38
N VAL A 159 18.30 8.77 -34.94
CA VAL A 159 18.28 9.56 -33.71
C VAL A 159 17.84 10.99 -34.06
N ILE A 160 16.68 11.41 -33.56
CA ILE A 160 16.09 12.75 -33.79
C ILE A 160 15.78 13.38 -32.43
N LYS A 161 15.86 14.70 -32.28
CA LYS A 161 15.44 15.36 -31.04
C LYS A 161 13.91 15.34 -30.90
N ILE A 162 13.41 15.16 -29.69
CA ILE A 162 11.96 15.06 -29.43
C ILE A 162 11.20 16.28 -29.95
N GLY A 163 11.72 17.48 -29.71
CA GLY A 163 11.13 18.74 -30.13
C GLY A 163 11.02 18.88 -31.65
N GLU A 164 12.04 18.40 -32.38
CA GLU A 164 12.04 18.34 -33.85
C GLU A 164 11.03 17.30 -34.34
N PHE A 165 10.99 16.12 -33.73
CA PHE A 165 10.04 15.06 -34.06
C PHE A 165 8.57 15.48 -33.83
N LEU A 166 8.32 16.23 -32.76
CA LEU A 166 7.01 16.76 -32.42
C LEU A 166 6.64 18.03 -33.20
N GLY A 167 7.61 18.71 -33.82
CA GLY A 167 7.39 19.96 -34.53
C GLY A 167 7.16 21.18 -33.61
N VAL A 168 7.65 21.12 -32.37
CA VAL A 168 7.45 22.15 -31.33
C VAL A 168 8.71 22.96 -31.02
N GLY A 169 9.81 22.67 -31.73
CA GLY A 169 11.13 23.27 -31.48
C GLY A 169 11.89 22.56 -30.35
N THR A 170 13.20 22.78 -30.26
CA THR A 170 14.07 22.15 -29.25
C THR A 170 14.08 22.88 -27.92
N ASP A 171 13.50 24.08 -27.88
CA ASP A 171 13.48 24.93 -26.69
C ASP A 171 12.24 24.63 -25.85
N GLY A 172 12.45 24.10 -24.63
CA GLY A 172 11.38 23.88 -23.65
C GLY A 172 11.20 22.42 -23.24
N LYS A 173 9.99 22.09 -22.78
CA LYS A 173 9.64 20.78 -22.22
C LYS A 173 8.37 20.22 -22.84
N VAL A 174 8.34 18.91 -23.00
CA VAL A 174 7.20 18.13 -23.50
C VAL A 174 6.81 17.05 -22.49
N SER A 175 5.65 16.45 -22.69
CA SER A 175 5.13 15.34 -21.90
C SER A 175 5.26 14.00 -22.66
N MET A 176 5.11 12.89 -21.92
CA MET A 176 4.99 11.58 -22.56
C MET A 176 3.69 11.48 -23.37
N TRP A 177 2.63 12.16 -22.92
CA TRP A 177 1.39 12.28 -23.68
C TRP A 177 1.60 12.91 -25.06
N ASP A 178 2.42 13.97 -25.17
CA ASP A 178 2.73 14.61 -26.46
C ASP A 178 3.40 13.62 -27.43
N LEU A 179 4.30 12.76 -26.91
CA LEU A 179 4.93 11.69 -27.67
C LEU A 179 3.94 10.61 -28.10
N ILE A 180 3.11 10.10 -27.18
CA ILE A 180 2.09 9.08 -27.48
C ILE A 180 1.09 9.62 -28.50
N TRP A 181 0.67 10.87 -28.37
CA TRP A 181 -0.23 11.53 -29.32
C TRP A 181 0.37 11.57 -30.72
N LYS A 182 1.68 11.80 -30.86
CA LYS A 182 2.34 11.80 -32.17
C LYS A 182 2.32 10.42 -32.84
N PHE A 183 2.36 9.33 -32.08
CA PHE A 183 2.33 7.97 -32.62
C PHE A 183 0.92 7.41 -32.83
N TYR A 184 0.00 7.69 -31.89
CA TYR A 184 -1.31 7.02 -31.80
C TYR A 184 -2.51 7.97 -31.80
N GLY A 185 -2.25 9.27 -31.70
CA GLY A 185 -3.27 10.30 -31.75
C GLY A 185 -3.86 10.44 -33.15
N ASN A 186 -5.00 11.14 -33.21
CA ASN A 186 -5.68 11.43 -34.46
C ASN A 186 -6.13 12.89 -34.42
N ASN A 187 -5.54 13.72 -35.29
CA ASN A 187 -5.84 15.15 -35.35
C ASN A 187 -7.20 15.44 -36.01
N ASP A 188 -7.67 14.55 -36.90
CA ASP A 188 -8.95 14.69 -37.60
C ASP A 188 -10.12 14.30 -36.67
N ASN A 189 -9.93 13.29 -35.82
CA ASN A 189 -10.88 12.89 -34.79
C ASN A 189 -10.19 12.79 -33.43
N LYS A 190 -10.22 13.91 -32.68
CA LYS A 190 -9.57 14.02 -31.38
C LYS A 190 -10.07 13.00 -30.35
N ILE A 191 -11.38 12.68 -30.33
CA ILE A 191 -11.94 11.70 -29.39
C ILE A 191 -11.38 10.31 -29.69
N SER A 192 -11.39 9.91 -30.96
CA SER A 192 -10.78 8.65 -31.38
C SER A 192 -9.28 8.63 -31.08
N GLY A 193 -8.58 9.75 -31.26
CA GLY A 193 -7.17 9.90 -30.90
C GLY A 193 -6.90 9.68 -29.41
N VAL A 194 -7.70 10.30 -28.54
CA VAL A 194 -7.60 10.12 -27.08
C VAL A 194 -7.82 8.64 -26.71
N VAL A 195 -8.87 8.01 -27.26
CA VAL A 195 -9.18 6.60 -26.98
C VAL A 195 -8.04 5.68 -27.44
N ASN A 196 -7.44 5.94 -28.60
CA ASN A 196 -6.30 5.16 -29.10
C ASN A 196 -5.08 5.31 -28.19
N CYS A 197 -4.74 6.54 -27.78
CA CYS A 197 -3.64 6.79 -26.86
C CYS A 197 -3.87 6.08 -25.52
N LEU A 198 -5.06 6.18 -24.94
CA LEU A 198 -5.40 5.50 -23.68
C LEU A 198 -5.32 3.97 -23.80
N LYS A 199 -5.89 3.39 -24.86
CA LYS A 199 -5.80 1.94 -25.11
C LYS A 199 -4.35 1.47 -25.22
N HIS A 200 -3.52 2.21 -25.94
CA HIS A 200 -2.11 1.89 -26.07
C HIS A 200 -1.39 1.95 -24.72
N THR A 201 -1.55 3.05 -23.96
CA THR A 201 -0.96 3.19 -22.62
C THR A 201 -1.38 2.10 -21.65
N ILE A 202 -2.67 1.74 -21.62
CA ILE A 202 -3.19 0.67 -20.75
C ILE A 202 -2.56 -0.67 -21.11
N VAL A 203 -2.51 -1.01 -22.39
CA VAL A 203 -1.92 -2.28 -22.86
C VAL A 203 -0.43 -2.34 -22.53
N HIS A 204 0.30 -1.25 -22.77
CA HIS A 204 1.73 -1.15 -22.46
C HIS A 204 2.00 -1.37 -20.97
N PHE A 205 1.30 -0.62 -20.12
CA PHE A 205 1.42 -0.77 -18.66
C PHE A 205 0.99 -2.14 -18.16
N ALA A 206 -0.04 -2.75 -18.75
CA ALA A 206 -0.45 -4.11 -18.41
C ALA A 206 0.65 -5.13 -18.71
N LYS A 207 1.33 -4.99 -19.86
CA LYS A 207 2.50 -5.81 -20.19
C LYS A 207 3.65 -5.58 -19.21
N ASP A 208 3.99 -4.32 -18.95
CA ASP A 208 5.08 -3.98 -18.03
C ASP A 208 4.90 -4.54 -16.63
N LEU A 209 3.67 -4.51 -16.11
CA LEU A 209 3.30 -5.09 -14.81
C LEU A 209 3.59 -6.59 -14.73
N LEU A 210 3.57 -7.32 -15.85
CA LEU A 210 3.87 -8.76 -15.93
C LEU A 210 5.37 -9.04 -16.04
N THR A 211 6.18 -8.05 -16.42
CA THR A 211 7.62 -8.22 -16.53
C THR A 211 8.30 -8.20 -15.16
N PRO A 212 9.54 -8.75 -15.04
CA PRO A 212 10.32 -8.62 -13.80
C PRO A 212 10.59 -7.17 -13.39
N ALA A 213 10.62 -6.21 -14.33
CA ALA A 213 10.87 -4.82 -14.01
C ALA A 213 9.65 -4.11 -13.40
N GLY A 214 8.42 -4.54 -13.73
CA GLY A 214 7.19 -3.90 -13.26
C GLY A 214 7.08 -2.44 -13.69
N LEU A 215 6.21 -1.70 -12.98
CA LEU A 215 6.09 -0.24 -13.10
C LEU A 215 6.63 0.46 -11.84
N PRO A 216 7.21 1.67 -11.97
CA PRO A 216 7.54 2.52 -10.82
C PRO A 216 6.30 2.80 -9.97
N LEU A 217 6.51 3.10 -8.69
CA LEU A 217 5.45 3.69 -7.88
C LEU A 217 5.04 5.05 -8.44
N PRO A 218 3.76 5.46 -8.31
CA PRO A 218 3.32 6.78 -8.73
C PRO A 218 4.14 7.90 -8.08
N LEU A 219 4.46 8.93 -8.85
CA LEU A 219 5.14 10.16 -8.41
C LEU A 219 6.62 10.00 -8.02
N THR A 220 7.22 8.80 -8.14
CA THR A 220 8.63 8.61 -7.76
C THR A 220 9.60 9.29 -8.70
N THR A 221 9.16 9.63 -9.91
CA THR A 221 9.99 10.33 -10.91
C THR A 221 9.84 11.85 -10.89
N LEU A 222 9.07 12.41 -9.94
CA LEU A 222 8.69 13.84 -9.94
C LEU A 222 9.88 14.81 -9.89
N PHE A 223 10.89 14.50 -9.09
CA PHE A 223 12.06 15.35 -8.88
C PHE A 223 13.27 14.90 -9.70
N GLU A 224 13.07 13.87 -10.51
CA GLU A 224 14.16 13.29 -11.25
C GLU A 224 14.44 14.08 -12.53
N LYS A 225 15.73 14.26 -12.83
CA LYS A 225 16.16 15.01 -14.02
C LYS A 225 16.51 14.06 -15.14
N TYR A 226 16.01 14.32 -16.33
CA TYR A 226 16.44 13.57 -17.49
C TYR A 226 17.88 13.95 -17.89
N LYS A 227 18.66 12.96 -18.29
CA LYS A 227 20.02 13.15 -18.80
C LYS A 227 20.28 12.25 -20.01
N TYR A 228 20.98 12.82 -20.99
CA TYR A 228 21.57 12.05 -22.08
C TYR A 228 22.97 11.57 -21.69
N TYR A 229 23.22 10.27 -21.88
CA TYR A 229 24.54 9.68 -21.71
C TYR A 229 25.14 9.44 -23.10
N GLU A 230 25.85 10.44 -23.62
CA GLU A 230 26.47 10.44 -24.96
C GLU A 230 27.31 9.18 -25.21
N ASN A 231 28.14 8.78 -24.24
CA ASN A 231 29.04 7.62 -24.36
C ASN A 231 28.32 6.26 -24.45
N LEU A 232 27.04 6.20 -24.11
CA LEU A 232 26.24 4.97 -24.10
C LEU A 232 25.14 4.99 -25.17
N ASN A 233 25.01 6.08 -25.94
CA ASN A 233 23.86 6.34 -26.81
C ASN A 233 22.53 6.02 -26.10
N ALA A 234 22.46 6.35 -24.80
CA ALA A 234 21.37 5.98 -23.92
C ALA A 234 20.81 7.21 -23.20
N HIS A 235 19.49 7.27 -23.09
CA HIS A 235 18.79 8.29 -22.32
C HIS A 235 18.31 7.65 -21.03
N GLY A 236 18.52 8.35 -19.93
CA GLY A 236 18.04 7.91 -18.64
C GLY A 236 17.51 9.07 -17.83
N ILE A 237 16.71 8.73 -16.84
CA ILE A 237 16.55 9.59 -15.68
C ILE A 237 17.87 9.54 -14.89
N MET A 238 18.31 10.66 -14.30
CA MET A 238 19.44 10.70 -13.36
C MET A 238 19.11 9.88 -12.12
N TYR A 239 19.30 8.57 -12.26
CA TYR A 239 18.85 7.57 -11.31
C TYR A 239 19.85 7.38 -10.16
N LYS A 240 21.11 7.79 -10.32
CA LYS A 240 22.13 7.62 -9.27
C LYS A 240 21.78 8.48 -8.03
N ASN A 241 21.66 7.82 -6.88
CA ASN A 241 21.24 8.38 -5.59
C ASN A 241 19.78 8.88 -5.52
N SER A 242 18.97 8.57 -6.53
CA SER A 242 17.54 8.93 -6.58
C SER A 242 16.69 8.17 -5.57
N LEU A 243 15.48 8.67 -5.26
CA LEU A 243 14.48 7.91 -4.52
C LEU A 243 14.09 6.65 -5.30
N MET A 244 13.90 6.79 -6.61
CA MET A 244 13.59 5.70 -7.52
C MET A 244 14.62 4.56 -7.43
N GLN A 245 15.91 4.88 -7.41
CA GLN A 245 16.97 3.88 -7.26
C GLN A 245 16.94 3.17 -5.92
N LYS A 246 16.64 3.87 -4.84
CA LYS A 246 16.50 3.25 -3.53
C LYS A 246 15.34 2.24 -3.53
N LEU A 247 14.20 2.62 -4.11
CA LEU A 247 13.01 1.76 -4.21
C LEU A 247 13.26 0.54 -5.09
N ASP A 248 13.87 0.73 -6.27
CA ASP A 248 14.23 -0.36 -7.18
C ASP A 248 15.25 -1.32 -6.55
N ASN A 249 16.28 -0.79 -5.86
CA ASN A 249 17.26 -1.61 -5.12
C ASN A 249 16.60 -2.41 -3.98
N MET A 250 15.51 -1.89 -3.41
CA MET A 250 14.69 -2.59 -2.41
C MET A 250 13.66 -3.53 -3.05
N GLY A 251 13.54 -3.56 -4.39
CA GLY A 251 12.54 -4.35 -5.10
C GLY A 251 11.10 -3.82 -4.97
N ILE A 252 10.93 -2.55 -4.57
CA ILE A 252 9.64 -1.90 -4.35
C ILE A 252 9.16 -1.28 -5.67
N LYS A 253 8.24 -1.96 -6.33
CA LYS A 253 7.67 -1.62 -7.64
C LYS A 253 6.31 -2.27 -7.79
N MET A 254 5.46 -1.73 -8.66
CA MET A 254 4.17 -2.34 -8.97
C MET A 254 4.33 -3.49 -9.96
N LYS A 255 3.69 -4.63 -9.68
CA LYS A 255 3.58 -5.79 -10.57
C LYS A 255 2.15 -6.28 -10.63
N ALA A 256 1.79 -7.03 -11.66
CA ALA A 256 0.47 -7.64 -11.82
C ALA A 256 0.11 -8.55 -10.62
N SER A 257 1.11 -9.22 -10.05
CA SER A 257 0.97 -10.04 -8.85
C SER A 257 0.50 -9.25 -7.62
N ASP A 258 0.86 -7.95 -7.53
CA ASP A 258 0.40 -7.09 -6.44
C ASP A 258 -1.12 -6.86 -6.50
N PHE A 259 -1.60 -6.55 -7.71
CA PHE A 259 -3.02 -6.34 -7.99
C PHE A 259 -3.80 -7.64 -7.84
N ALA A 260 -3.25 -8.77 -8.31
CA ALA A 260 -3.89 -10.08 -8.21
C ALA A 260 -4.11 -10.49 -6.74
N ALA A 261 -3.09 -10.34 -5.88
CA ALA A 261 -3.21 -10.61 -4.46
C ALA A 261 -4.24 -9.70 -3.78
N PHE A 262 -4.16 -8.39 -4.05
CA PHE A 262 -5.09 -7.41 -3.49
C PHE A 262 -6.54 -7.70 -3.91
N PHE A 263 -6.77 -7.95 -5.21
CA PHE A 263 -8.09 -8.24 -5.75
C PHE A 263 -8.68 -9.53 -5.17
N LEU A 264 -7.86 -10.58 -5.00
CA LEU A 264 -8.29 -11.83 -4.40
C LEU A 264 -8.75 -11.63 -2.96
N ILE A 265 -7.95 -10.94 -2.14
CA ILE A 265 -8.29 -10.65 -0.73
C ILE A 265 -9.59 -9.86 -0.65
N GLU A 266 -9.70 -8.77 -1.41
CA GLU A 266 -10.89 -7.92 -1.43
C GLU A 266 -12.15 -8.68 -1.84
N THR A 267 -12.05 -9.50 -2.88
CA THR A 267 -13.19 -10.24 -3.45
C THR A 267 -13.63 -11.36 -2.51
N PHE A 268 -12.71 -12.22 -2.06
CA PHE A 268 -13.05 -13.39 -1.25
C PHE A 268 -13.58 -12.96 0.12
N LEU A 269 -12.99 -11.95 0.75
CA LEU A 269 -13.52 -11.42 2.00
C LEU A 269 -14.86 -10.71 1.80
N ALA A 270 -15.06 -9.98 0.71
CA ALA A 270 -16.36 -9.37 0.43
C ALA A 270 -17.47 -10.41 0.27
N ILE A 271 -17.19 -11.52 -0.43
CA ILE A 271 -18.12 -12.65 -0.57
C ILE A 271 -18.41 -13.28 0.78
N TYR A 272 -17.36 -13.63 1.54
CA TYR A 272 -17.51 -14.29 2.84
C TYR A 272 -18.26 -13.42 3.86
N CYS A 273 -17.88 -12.16 4.00
CA CYS A 273 -18.53 -11.23 4.93
C CYS A 273 -20.00 -11.00 4.57
N LYS A 274 -20.32 -10.91 3.27
CA LYS A 274 -21.70 -10.75 2.80
C LYS A 274 -22.52 -12.00 3.09
N ALA A 275 -21.98 -13.19 2.87
CA ALA A 275 -22.67 -14.45 3.13
C ALA A 275 -22.99 -14.66 4.63
N ASN A 276 -22.14 -14.13 5.52
CA ASN A 276 -22.28 -14.27 6.96
C ASN A 276 -22.84 -13.02 7.67
N ASN A 277 -23.34 -12.03 6.92
CA ASN A 277 -23.87 -10.76 7.45
C ASN A 277 -22.90 -10.07 8.44
N MET A 278 -21.60 -10.12 8.17
CA MET A 278 -20.59 -9.52 9.03
C MET A 278 -20.62 -8.00 8.95
N ASP A 279 -20.36 -7.35 10.08
CA ASP A 279 -20.30 -5.90 10.17
C ASP A 279 -19.02 -5.34 9.53
N VAL A 280 -18.99 -4.01 9.40
CA VAL A 280 -17.90 -3.30 8.74
C VAL A 280 -16.60 -3.37 9.54
N SER A 281 -16.66 -3.50 10.88
CA SER A 281 -15.46 -3.64 11.72
C SER A 281 -14.82 -5.00 11.51
N SER A 282 -15.60 -6.09 11.63
CA SER A 282 -15.06 -7.44 11.45
C SER A 282 -14.49 -7.68 10.06
N LYS A 283 -15.14 -7.11 9.03
CA LYS A 283 -14.59 -7.15 7.67
C LYS A 283 -13.23 -6.46 7.58
N ARG A 284 -13.00 -5.35 8.30
CA ARG A 284 -11.71 -4.64 8.32
C ARG A 284 -10.66 -5.44 9.06
N ASP A 285 -11.00 -6.06 10.18
CA ASP A 285 -10.07 -6.90 10.94
C ASP A 285 -9.64 -8.14 10.14
N MET A 286 -10.59 -8.82 9.49
CA MET A 286 -10.27 -9.94 8.60
C MET A 286 -9.39 -9.50 7.42
N LYS A 287 -9.61 -8.30 6.87
CA LYS A 287 -8.73 -7.74 5.82
C LYS A 287 -7.33 -7.51 6.35
N LEU A 288 -7.18 -6.92 7.53
CA LEU A 288 -5.88 -6.70 8.15
C LEU A 288 -5.13 -8.02 8.33
N ILE A 289 -5.79 -9.06 8.82
CA ILE A 289 -5.20 -10.39 8.96
C ILE A 289 -4.78 -10.94 7.59
N ALA A 290 -5.69 -10.98 6.61
CA ALA A 290 -5.39 -11.55 5.29
C ALA A 290 -4.26 -10.81 4.56
N MET A 291 -4.29 -9.48 4.57
CA MET A 291 -3.25 -8.63 3.99
C MET A 291 -1.92 -8.82 4.73
N GLY A 292 -1.94 -8.80 6.06
CA GLY A 292 -0.77 -9.01 6.91
C GLY A 292 -0.13 -10.38 6.70
N THR A 293 -0.93 -11.45 6.61
CA THR A 293 -0.46 -12.80 6.28
C THR A 293 0.22 -12.84 4.92
N CYS A 294 -0.42 -12.31 3.87
CA CYS A 294 0.17 -12.29 2.53
C CYS A 294 1.49 -11.51 2.51
N ILE A 295 1.54 -10.30 3.09
CA ILE A 295 2.77 -9.48 3.18
C ILE A 295 3.86 -10.25 3.93
N SER A 296 3.52 -10.88 5.05
CA SER A 296 4.48 -11.62 5.88
C SER A 296 5.10 -12.78 5.10
N MET A 297 4.29 -13.52 4.33
CA MET A 297 4.80 -14.60 3.46
C MET A 297 5.70 -14.07 2.35
N GLN A 298 5.31 -12.98 1.66
CA GLN A 298 6.14 -12.38 0.61
C GLN A 298 7.48 -11.89 1.18
N MET A 299 7.48 -11.27 2.36
CA MET A 299 8.69 -10.83 3.06
C MET A 299 9.54 -12.01 3.57
N ALA A 300 8.91 -13.09 4.04
CA ALA A 300 9.61 -14.31 4.44
C ALA A 300 10.36 -14.93 3.24
N VAL A 301 9.76 -14.94 2.05
CA VAL A 301 10.46 -15.38 0.83
C VAL A 301 11.68 -14.51 0.55
N ILE A 302 11.61 -13.18 0.72
CA ILE A 302 12.80 -12.31 0.57
C ILE A 302 13.88 -12.69 1.58
N ALA A 303 13.51 -12.81 2.86
CA ALA A 303 14.44 -13.10 3.94
C ALA A 303 15.15 -14.45 3.73
N LEU A 304 14.40 -15.49 3.38
CA LEU A 304 14.91 -16.85 3.16
C LEU A 304 15.63 -17.00 1.81
N SER A 305 15.25 -16.24 0.77
CA SER A 305 15.87 -16.36 -0.56
C SER A 305 17.20 -15.62 -0.69
N LYS A 306 17.45 -14.59 0.14
CA LYS A 306 18.74 -13.88 0.20
C LYS A 306 19.91 -14.80 0.58
N GLU A 307 19.65 -15.91 1.28
CA GLU A 307 20.67 -16.90 1.63
C GLU A 307 21.00 -17.85 0.46
N LEU A 308 20.17 -17.93 -0.59
CA LEU A 308 20.20 -19.06 -1.54
C LEU A 308 20.65 -18.73 -2.97
N HIS A 309 20.71 -17.46 -3.41
CA HIS A 309 20.90 -17.18 -4.85
C HIS A 309 21.78 -15.94 -5.18
N ILE A 310 23.10 -16.14 -5.23
CA ILE A 310 23.97 -15.29 -6.06
C ILE A 310 23.81 -15.76 -7.52
N GLY A 311 23.15 -14.94 -8.35
CA GLY A 311 22.95 -15.24 -9.78
C GLY A 311 24.22 -15.11 -10.61
N LYS A 312 24.23 -15.71 -11.81
CA LYS A 312 25.27 -15.47 -12.83
C LYS A 312 25.28 -13.97 -13.15
N LYS A 313 26.37 -13.26 -12.80
CA LYS A 313 26.60 -11.79 -12.87
C LYS A 313 26.37 -10.98 -11.59
N GLY A 314 26.23 -11.61 -10.42
CA GLY A 314 26.21 -10.88 -9.14
C GLY A 314 24.96 -10.01 -8.93
N THR A 315 23.91 -10.21 -9.73
CA THR A 315 22.60 -9.60 -9.51
C THR A 315 21.69 -10.64 -8.82
N PRO A 316 20.97 -10.25 -7.76
CA PRO A 316 20.03 -11.14 -7.10
C PRO A 316 18.93 -11.52 -8.09
N LYS A 317 18.73 -12.83 -8.30
CA LYS A 317 17.59 -13.33 -9.09
C LYS A 317 16.33 -13.01 -8.30
N MET A 318 15.38 -12.27 -8.89
CA MET A 318 14.09 -12.04 -8.24
C MET A 318 13.42 -13.39 -7.98
N THR A 319 13.14 -13.67 -6.70
CA THR A 319 12.37 -14.84 -6.29
C THR A 319 10.89 -14.57 -6.51
N ALA A 320 10.19 -15.45 -7.24
CA ALA A 320 8.76 -15.30 -7.47
C ALA A 320 7.99 -15.17 -6.14
N GLY A 321 7.10 -14.18 -6.03
CA GLY A 321 6.38 -13.88 -4.79
C GLY A 321 7.23 -13.24 -3.67
N GLY A 322 8.55 -13.15 -3.82
CA GLY A 322 9.45 -12.53 -2.85
C GLY A 322 9.63 -11.04 -3.09
N LYS A 323 8.70 -10.22 -2.58
CA LYS A 323 8.75 -8.76 -2.71
C LYS A 323 7.95 -8.05 -1.61
N LEU A 324 8.23 -6.76 -1.40
CA LEU A 324 7.31 -5.89 -0.65
C LEU A 324 6.23 -5.42 -1.62
N ASN A 325 5.00 -5.93 -1.48
CA ASN A 325 3.85 -5.54 -2.31
C ASN A 325 3.34 -4.14 -1.89
N PRO A 326 3.64 -3.07 -2.65
CA PRO A 326 3.34 -1.72 -2.23
C PRO A 326 1.84 -1.43 -2.19
N ILE A 327 1.04 -2.05 -3.07
CA ILE A 327 -0.41 -1.85 -3.14
C ILE A 327 -1.05 -2.41 -1.87
N LEU A 328 -0.68 -3.65 -1.53
CA LEU A 328 -1.19 -4.33 -0.36
C LEU A 328 -0.69 -3.69 0.93
N SER A 329 0.58 -3.29 1.01
CA SER A 329 1.13 -2.59 2.16
C SER A 329 0.49 -1.23 2.40
N LEU A 330 0.24 -0.43 1.37
CA LEU A 330 -0.46 0.85 1.51
C LEU A 330 -1.92 0.65 1.94
N ALA A 331 -2.60 -0.35 1.39
CA ALA A 331 -3.96 -0.69 1.80
C ALA A 331 -4.02 -1.16 3.26
N PHE A 332 -3.08 -2.02 3.67
CA PHE A 332 -2.92 -2.47 5.05
C PHE A 332 -2.70 -1.29 5.99
N LEU A 333 -1.73 -0.42 5.70
CA LEU A 333 -1.43 0.77 6.52
C LEU A 333 -2.65 1.68 6.65
N LYS A 334 -3.37 1.93 5.56
CA LYS A 334 -4.60 2.73 5.58
C LYS A 334 -5.64 2.13 6.52
N LEU A 335 -5.86 0.81 6.47
CA LEU A 335 -6.79 0.11 7.36
C LEU A 335 -6.32 0.18 8.82
N THR A 336 -5.02 -0.01 9.08
CA THR A 336 -4.46 0.11 10.43
C THR A 336 -4.69 1.50 11.01
N PHE A 337 -4.45 2.57 10.23
CA PHE A 337 -4.76 3.93 10.67
C PHE A 337 -6.25 4.16 10.91
N GLN A 338 -7.12 3.54 10.11
CA GLN A 338 -8.57 3.61 10.32
C GLN A 338 -8.98 2.93 11.64
N GLU A 339 -8.39 1.79 11.98
CA GLU A 339 -8.63 1.12 13.26
C GLU A 339 -8.02 1.85 14.45
N MET A 340 -6.80 2.37 14.33
CA MET A 340 -6.23 3.21 15.40
C MET A 340 -7.12 4.42 15.69
N ASN A 341 -7.68 5.04 14.65
CA ASN A 341 -8.60 6.17 14.80
C ASN A 341 -9.96 5.75 15.38
N SER A 342 -10.48 4.55 15.05
CA SER A 342 -11.72 4.03 15.62
C SER A 342 -11.57 3.79 17.12
N VAL A 343 -10.47 3.15 17.53
CA VAL A 343 -10.09 2.91 18.92
C VAL A 343 -9.93 4.24 19.67
N TYR A 344 -9.22 5.21 19.09
CA TYR A 344 -9.02 6.51 19.72
C TYR A 344 -10.35 7.25 19.96
N LYS A 345 -11.26 7.21 19.00
CA LYS A 345 -12.60 7.80 19.15
C LYS A 345 -13.42 7.10 20.23
N ALA A 346 -13.47 5.76 20.20
CA ALA A 346 -14.18 4.98 21.21
C ALA A 346 -13.65 5.29 22.62
N ARG A 347 -12.32 5.34 22.80
CA ARG A 347 -11.70 5.73 24.08
C ARG A 347 -12.12 7.12 24.53
N LYS A 348 -12.14 8.09 23.62
CA LYS A 348 -12.53 9.47 23.93
C LYS A 348 -14.00 9.55 24.34
N ASP A 349 -14.87 8.78 23.71
CA ASP A 349 -16.30 8.74 24.03
C ASP A 349 -16.56 8.05 25.37
N VAL A 350 -15.85 6.96 25.67
CA VAL A 350 -15.84 6.33 27.00
C VAL A 350 -15.41 7.34 28.07
N ASN A 351 -14.26 8.00 27.88
CA ASN A 351 -13.78 9.00 28.85
C ASN A 351 -14.80 10.12 29.07
N ARG A 352 -15.42 10.64 28.00
CA ARG A 352 -16.47 11.67 28.10
C ARG A 352 -17.71 11.22 28.86
N ASN A 353 -18.12 9.96 28.70
CA ASN A 353 -19.28 9.43 29.40
C ASN A 353 -18.96 9.23 30.89
N TYR A 354 -17.75 8.76 31.21
CA TYR A 354 -17.28 8.72 32.60
C TYR A 354 -17.24 10.12 33.25
N ASP A 355 -16.70 11.13 32.55
CA ASP A 355 -16.64 12.50 33.06
C ASP A 355 -18.04 13.11 33.30
N LYS A 356 -19.07 12.61 32.61
CA LYS A 356 -20.46 13.03 32.82
C LYS A 356 -21.06 12.34 34.05
N ILE A 357 -20.88 11.03 34.18
CA ILE A 357 -21.37 10.26 35.33
C ILE A 357 -20.76 10.80 36.62
N GLY A 358 -19.46 11.05 36.66
CA GLY A 358 -18.81 11.63 37.85
C GLY A 358 -19.30 13.03 38.20
N LYS A 359 -19.77 13.82 37.22
CA LYS A 359 -20.37 15.14 37.48
C LYS A 359 -21.81 15.07 37.97
N GLU A 360 -22.59 14.11 37.49
CA GLU A 360 -23.96 13.89 37.94
C GLU A 360 -23.97 13.40 39.41
N VAL A 361 -23.08 12.46 39.74
CA VAL A 361 -22.91 11.95 41.12
C VAL A 361 -22.38 13.02 42.09
N ALA A 362 -21.58 13.98 41.64
CA ALA A 362 -21.08 15.08 42.47
C ALA A 362 -22.10 16.22 42.72
N THR A 363 -23.31 16.13 42.13
CA THR A 363 -24.37 17.15 42.25
C THR A 363 -25.62 16.68 43.01
N GLU A 364 -25.67 15.42 43.43
CA GLU A 364 -26.58 14.90 44.47
C GLU A 364 -25.89 14.95 45.84
#